data_AF-A0A971Z4E7-F1
#
_entry.id   AF-A0A971Z4E7-F1
#
_cell.length_a   1.000
_cell.length_b   1.000
_cell.length_c   1.000
_cell.angle_alpha   90.00
_cell.angle_beta   90.00
_cell.angle_gamma   90.00
#
_symmetry.space_group_name_H-M   'P 1'
#
loop_
_entity.id
_entity.type
_entity.pdbx_description
1 polymer ?
#
loop_
_entity_poly.entity_id
_entity_poly.type
_entity_poly.pdbx_seq_one_letter_code
_entity_poly.pdbx_strand_id
1 'polypeptide(L)'
;MSLTAILRIIAFYILAVLVATILGALAQAQINLAALAEPPTLLAERLSAGMTALPGLLPSFAAMVAATLLIFLPIAELLARIFRPWRWLLFALAGAGGIWVAYKVVDTTLVLPEITAPSAGWQWAAVCVSVAIGSWLFGHLTRPRAKRGLRVLG
;
A
#
# COMPACT_ATOMS: atom_id res chain seq x y z
N MET A 1 -16.28 19.66 10.15
CA MET A 1 -16.38 18.79 8.95
C MET A 1 -17.74 18.10 8.98
N SER A 2 -18.44 17.96 7.86
CA SER A 2 -19.71 17.21 7.85
C SER A 2 -19.45 15.71 8.06
N LEU A 3 -20.38 15.00 8.69
CA LEU A 3 -20.33 13.53 8.85
C LEU A 3 -20.07 12.81 7.51
N THR A 4 -20.67 13.33 6.44
CA THR A 4 -20.50 12.85 5.06
C THR A 4 -19.06 12.97 4.55
N ALA A 5 -18.32 14.01 4.95
CA ALA A 5 -16.91 14.18 4.56
C ALA A 5 -16.02 13.16 5.29
N ILE A 6 -16.31 12.89 6.56
CA ILE A 6 -15.58 11.91 7.37
C ILE A 6 -15.79 10.49 6.81
N LEU A 7 -17.04 10.10 6.57
CA LEU A 7 -17.35 8.79 5.97
C LEU A 7 -16.65 8.59 4.63
N ARG A 8 -16.59 9.64 3.80
CA ARG A 8 -15.91 9.57 2.50
C ARG A 8 -14.41 9.34 2.64
N ILE A 9 -13.76 10.00 3.60
CA ILE A 9 -12.32 9.82 3.87
C ILE A 9 -12.04 8.41 4.36
N ILE A 10 -12.87 7.90 5.28
CA ILE A 10 -12.76 6.52 5.79
C ILE A 10 -12.95 5.52 4.65
N ALA A 11 -13.94 5.71 3.77
CA ALA A 11 -14.16 4.83 2.62
C ALA A 11 -12.96 4.81 1.67
N PHE A 12 -12.35 5.97 1.38
CA PHE A 12 -11.14 6.05 0.56
C PHE A 12 -9.94 5.39 1.23
N TYR A 13 -9.83 5.52 2.55
CA TYR A 13 -8.79 4.87 3.34
C TYR A 13 -8.92 3.35 3.25
N ILE A 14 -10.12 2.82 3.50
CA ILE A 14 -10.40 1.39 3.41
C ILE A 14 -10.09 0.88 1.99
N LEU A 15 -10.50 1.62 0.95
CA LEU A 15 -10.19 1.26 -0.43
C LEU A 15 -8.68 1.20 -0.69
N ALA A 16 -7.93 2.18 -0.20
CA ALA A 16 -6.48 2.24 -0.37
C ALA A 16 -5.77 1.08 0.35
N VAL A 17 -6.18 0.78 1.59
CA VAL A 17 -5.70 -0.39 2.34
C VAL A 17 -6.00 -1.66 1.57
N LEU A 18 -7.23 -1.83 1.07
CA LEU A 18 -7.65 -3.02 0.34
C LEU A 18 -6.81 -3.21 -0.94
N VAL A 19 -6.63 -2.16 -1.75
CA VAL A 19 -5.81 -2.21 -2.97
C VAL A 19 -4.35 -2.52 -2.66
N ALA A 20 -3.75 -1.83 -1.69
CA ALA A 20 -2.38 -2.09 -1.26
C ALA A 20 -2.21 -3.51 -0.73
N THR A 21 -3.19 -4.01 0.02
CA THR A 21 -3.17 -5.36 0.60
C THR A 21 -3.23 -6.41 -0.50
N ILE A 22 -4.16 -6.30 -1.45
CA ILE A 22 -4.27 -7.27 -2.55
C ILE A 22 -2.99 -7.27 -3.39
N LEU A 23 -2.50 -6.11 -3.81
CA LEU A 23 -1.30 -6.02 -4.63
C LEU A 23 -0.05 -6.49 -3.89
N GLY A 24 0.07 -6.17 -2.60
CA GLY A 24 1.21 -6.57 -1.79
C GLY A 24 1.17 -8.06 -1.43
N ALA A 25 0.00 -8.61 -1.11
CA ALA A 25 -0.18 -10.04 -0.85
C ALA A 25 0.09 -10.88 -2.11
N LEU A 26 -0.33 -10.41 -3.29
CA LEU A 26 0.02 -11.06 -4.56
C LEU A 26 1.54 -11.02 -4.81
N ALA A 27 2.19 -9.87 -4.61
CA ALA A 27 3.64 -9.76 -4.74
C ALA A 27 4.36 -10.69 -3.76
N GLN A 28 3.93 -10.70 -2.50
CA GLN A 28 4.50 -11.55 -1.45
C GLN A 28 4.31 -13.03 -1.75
N ALA A 29 3.14 -13.45 -2.25
CA ALA A 29 2.89 -14.82 -2.66
C ALA A 29 3.85 -15.24 -3.79
N GLN A 30 4.09 -14.37 -4.78
CA GLN A 30 5.04 -14.68 -5.86
C GLN A 30 6.49 -14.73 -5.38
N ILE A 31 6.86 -13.91 -4.39
CA ILE A 31 8.18 -13.94 -3.74
C ILE A 31 8.37 -15.25 -2.99
N ASN A 32 7.37 -15.66 -2.21
CA ASN A 32 7.41 -16.90 -1.43
C ASN A 32 7.47 -18.14 -2.34
N LEU A 33 6.69 -18.16 -3.44
CA LEU A 33 6.73 -19.23 -4.43
C LEU A 33 8.08 -19.31 -5.16
N ALA A 34 8.72 -18.16 -5.41
CA ALA A 34 10.05 -18.13 -6.03
C ALA A 34 11.18 -18.60 -5.10
N ALA A 35 10.92 -18.65 -3.79
CA ALA A 35 11.87 -19.15 -2.79
C ALA A 35 11.77 -20.67 -2.58
N LEU A 36 10.80 -21.35 -3.20
CA LEU A 36 10.68 -22.81 -3.15
C LEU A 36 11.85 -23.48 -3.89
N ALA A 37 12.25 -24.65 -3.43
CA ALA A 37 13.31 -25.45 -4.07
C ALA A 37 12.93 -25.87 -5.51
N GLU A 38 11.65 -26.17 -5.72
CA GLU A 38 11.07 -26.46 -7.04
C GLU A 38 9.95 -25.45 -7.34
N PRO A 39 10.29 -24.27 -7.91
CA PRO A 39 9.30 -23.26 -8.21
C PRO A 39 8.46 -23.68 -9.43
N PRO A 40 7.12 -23.48 -9.40
CA PRO A 40 6.27 -23.75 -10.55
C PRO A 40 6.72 -22.89 -11.73
N THR A 41 6.98 -23.52 -12.87
CA THR A 41 7.48 -22.85 -14.09
C THR A 41 6.34 -22.32 -14.96
N LEU A 42 5.16 -22.95 -14.87
CA LEU A 42 3.99 -22.58 -15.64
C LEU A 42 3.23 -21.42 -14.98
N LEU A 43 2.88 -20.40 -15.77
CA LEU A 43 2.18 -19.21 -15.25
C LEU A 43 0.84 -19.57 -14.58
N ALA A 44 0.13 -20.56 -15.13
CA ALA A 44 -1.14 -21.02 -14.57
C ALA A 44 -0.97 -21.63 -13.16
N GLU A 45 0.11 -22.40 -12.95
CA GLU A 45 0.44 -23.01 -11.65
C GLU A 45 0.89 -21.96 -10.63
N ARG A 46 1.68 -20.97 -11.08
CA ARG A 46 2.07 -19.83 -10.22
C ARG A 46 0.88 -19.01 -9.78
N LEU A 47 -0.11 -18.83 -10.65
CA LEU A 47 -1.32 -18.08 -10.35
C LEU A 47 -2.22 -18.86 -9.40
N SER A 48 -2.45 -20.16 -9.66
CA SER A 48 -3.27 -21.01 -8.80
C SER A 48 -2.66 -21.14 -7.40
N ALA A 49 -1.37 -21.45 -7.30
CA ALA A 49 -0.67 -21.55 -6.01
C ALA A 49 -0.67 -20.21 -5.26
N GLY A 50 -0.50 -19.10 -5.97
CA GLY A 50 -0.60 -17.76 -5.39
C GLY A 50 -1.98 -17.47 -4.83
N MET A 51 -3.05 -17.83 -5.55
CA MET A 51 -4.43 -17.65 -5.09
C MET A 51 -4.74 -18.49 -3.84
N THR A 52 -4.19 -19.70 -3.74
CA THR A 52 -4.36 -20.56 -2.55
C THR A 52 -3.63 -20.01 -1.33
N ALA A 53 -2.52 -19.29 -1.52
CA ALA A 53 -1.73 -18.69 -0.43
C ALA A 53 -2.35 -17.37 0.11
N LEU A 54 -3.15 -16.68 -0.70
CA LEU A 54 -3.77 -15.39 -0.32
C LEU A 54 -4.52 -15.40 1.02
N PRO A 55 -5.46 -16.33 1.32
CA PRO A 55 -6.24 -16.27 2.55
C PRO A 55 -5.41 -16.37 3.84
N GLY A 56 -4.24 -17.02 3.79
CA GLY A 56 -3.30 -17.02 4.92
C GLY A 56 -2.54 -15.71 5.05
N LEU A 57 -2.12 -15.11 3.94
CA LEU A 57 -1.34 -13.86 3.91
C LEU A 57 -2.16 -12.59 4.12
N LEU A 58 -3.42 -12.59 3.67
CA LEU A 58 -4.31 -11.42 3.65
C LEU A 58 -4.51 -10.78 5.02
N PRO A 59 -4.84 -11.52 6.12
CA PRO A 59 -5.19 -10.90 7.40
C PRO A 59 -3.99 -10.19 8.05
N SER A 60 -2.84 -10.87 8.09
CA SER A 60 -1.61 -10.37 8.68
C SER A 60 -1.06 -9.19 7.87
N PHE A 61 -1.06 -9.31 6.53
CA PHE A 61 -0.61 -8.24 5.64
C PHE A 61 -1.57 -7.03 5.67
N ALA A 62 -2.88 -7.24 5.72
CA ALA A 62 -3.87 -6.17 5.84
C ALA A 62 -3.69 -5.37 7.12
N ALA A 63 -3.47 -6.05 8.26
CA ALA A 63 -3.24 -5.39 9.54
C ALA A 63 -1.97 -4.52 9.49
N MET A 64 -0.89 -5.05 8.89
CA MET A 64 0.37 -4.33 8.71
C MET A 64 0.20 -3.09 7.81
N VAL A 65 -0.44 -3.25 6.64
CA VAL A 65 -0.70 -2.16 5.71
C VAL A 65 -1.62 -1.10 6.32
N ALA A 66 -2.67 -1.52 7.04
CA ALA A 66 -3.57 -0.62 7.74
C ALA A 66 -2.81 0.20 8.80
N ALA A 67 -2.06 -0.44 9.69
CA ALA A 67 -1.26 0.28 10.69
C ALA A 67 -0.28 1.27 10.05
N THR A 68 0.38 0.84 8.97
CA THR A 68 1.31 1.67 8.20
C THR A 68 0.63 2.91 7.63
N LEU A 69 -0.46 2.72 6.89
CA LEU A 69 -1.16 3.82 6.22
C LEU A 69 -1.83 4.75 7.24
N LEU A 70 -2.32 4.24 8.36
CA LEU A 70 -2.89 5.04 9.44
C LEU A 70 -1.89 6.09 9.97
N ILE A 71 -0.61 5.73 10.05
CA ILE A 71 0.45 6.61 10.56
C ILE A 71 1.04 7.48 9.45
N PHE A 72 1.31 6.92 8.28
CA PHE A 72 2.04 7.61 7.22
C PHE A 72 1.17 8.53 6.35
N LEU A 73 -0.13 8.24 6.18
CA LEU A 73 -1.04 9.14 5.46
C LEU A 73 -1.22 10.52 6.11
N PRO A 74 -1.42 10.67 7.45
CA PRO A 74 -1.51 12.00 8.06
C PRO A 74 -0.19 12.76 7.98
N ILE A 75 0.96 12.07 8.07
CA ILE A 75 2.28 12.67 7.86
C ILE A 75 2.40 13.19 6.42
N ALA A 76 1.99 12.39 5.43
CA ALA A 76 1.98 12.80 4.03
C ALA A 76 1.05 13.98 3.78
N GLU A 77 -0.12 14.03 4.43
CA GLU A 77 -1.03 15.17 4.33
C GLU A 77 -0.40 16.45 4.89
N LEU A 78 0.27 16.35 6.05
CA LEU A 78 0.95 17.49 6.67
C LEU A 78 2.06 18.04 5.74
N LEU A 79 2.87 17.16 5.17
CA LEU A 79 3.92 17.52 4.21
C LEU A 79 3.36 18.07 2.89
N ALA A 80 2.23 17.53 2.43
CA ALA A 80 1.56 17.97 1.20
C ALA A 80 0.97 19.39 1.32
N ARG A 81 0.74 19.90 2.53
CA ARG A 81 0.36 21.31 2.74
C ARG A 81 1.50 22.26 2.39
N ILE A 82 2.75 21.84 2.63
CA ILE A 82 3.97 22.60 2.35
C ILE A 82 4.36 22.44 0.88
N PHE A 83 4.35 21.20 0.36
CA PHE A 83 4.81 20.89 -1.01
C PHE A 83 3.64 20.55 -1.95
N ARG A 84 2.79 21.56 -2.24
CA ARG A 84 1.59 21.41 -3.09
C ARG A 84 1.79 20.69 -4.43
N PRO A 85 2.82 21.00 -5.26
CA PRO A 85 2.97 20.36 -6.56
C PRO A 85 3.45 18.90 -6.48
N TRP A 86 4.04 18.48 -5.37
CA TRP A 86 4.64 17.13 -5.21
C TRP A 86 3.78 16.19 -4.36
N ARG A 87 2.56 16.61 -3.99
CA ARG A 87 1.61 15.86 -3.16
C ARG A 87 1.47 14.38 -3.53
N TRP A 88 1.11 14.08 -4.78
CA TRP A 88 1.09 12.73 -5.36
C TRP A 88 2.35 11.89 -5.12
N LEU A 89 3.55 12.45 -5.30
CA LEU A 89 4.81 11.75 -5.02
C LEU A 89 4.98 11.47 -3.53
N LEU A 90 4.61 12.44 -2.67
CA LEU A 90 4.71 12.31 -1.22
C LEU A 90 3.80 11.21 -0.67
N PHE A 91 2.60 11.05 -1.22
CA PHE A 91 1.71 9.94 -0.84
C PHE A 91 2.29 8.59 -1.28
N ALA A 92 2.84 8.49 -2.50
CA ALA A 92 3.50 7.27 -2.96
C ALA A 92 4.72 6.90 -2.09
N LEU A 93 5.58 7.88 -1.80
CA LEU A 93 6.76 7.72 -0.94
C LEU A 93 6.40 7.38 0.50
N ALA A 94 5.32 7.95 1.04
CA ALA A 94 4.84 7.61 2.37
C ALA A 94 4.37 6.15 2.46
N GLY A 95 3.75 5.62 1.40
CA GLY A 95 3.40 4.20 1.31
C GLY A 95 4.62 3.29 1.23
N ALA A 96 5.55 3.60 0.33
CA ALA A 96 6.79 2.83 0.15
C ALA A 96 7.69 2.88 1.41
N GLY A 97 7.90 4.07 1.98
CA GLY A 97 8.68 4.25 3.20
C GLY A 97 8.01 3.61 4.41
N GLY A 98 6.68 3.74 4.51
CA GLY A 98 5.92 3.16 5.60
C GLY A 98 6.01 1.64 5.64
N ILE A 99 5.83 0.96 4.50
CA ILE A 99 5.91 -0.50 4.47
C ILE A 99 7.33 -0.99 4.75
N TRP A 100 8.35 -0.25 4.31
CA TRP A 100 9.74 -0.56 4.63
C TRP A 100 10.03 -0.50 6.13
N VAL A 101 9.54 0.54 6.81
CA VAL A 101 9.63 0.65 8.27
C VAL A 101 8.83 -0.47 8.94
N ALA A 102 7.63 -0.80 8.44
CA ALA A 102 6.80 -1.86 8.99
C ALA A 102 7.51 -3.23 8.95
N TYR A 103 8.15 -3.58 7.84
CA TYR A 103 8.95 -4.80 7.75
C TYR A 103 10.12 -4.81 8.73
N LYS A 104 10.80 -3.68 8.96
CA LYS A 104 11.87 -3.57 9.96
C LYS A 104 11.34 -3.73 11.39
N VAL A 105 10.16 -3.22 11.68
CA VAL A 105 9.51 -3.39 12.98
C VAL A 105 9.11 -4.84 13.18
N VAL A 106 8.46 -5.47 12.20
CA VAL A 106 8.06 -6.88 12.24
C VAL A 106 9.29 -7.77 12.47
N ASP A 107 10.33 -7.62 11.66
CA ASP A 107 11.58 -8.40 11.78
C ASP A 107 12.24 -8.28 13.18
N THR A 108 12.09 -7.15 13.85
CA THR A 108 12.72 -6.90 15.16
C THR A 108 11.82 -7.20 16.37
N THR A 109 10.49 -7.16 16.23
CA THR A 109 9.56 -7.24 17.37
C THR A 109 8.48 -8.33 17.23
N LEU A 110 8.13 -8.75 16.02
CA LEU A 110 7.06 -9.69 15.75
C LEU A 110 7.51 -10.70 14.69
N VAL A 111 7.94 -11.89 15.11
CA VAL A 111 8.21 -12.98 14.17
C VAL A 111 6.86 -13.47 13.61
N LEU A 112 6.44 -12.90 12.49
CA LEU A 112 5.27 -13.34 11.74
C LEU A 112 5.73 -14.39 10.72
N PRO A 113 5.46 -15.69 10.94
CA PRO A 113 6.00 -16.76 10.07
C PRO A 113 5.48 -16.68 8.63
N GLU A 114 4.33 -16.05 8.42
CA GLU A 114 3.72 -15.87 7.09
C GLU A 114 4.34 -14.72 6.29
N ILE A 115 4.88 -13.71 6.99
CA ILE A 115 5.40 -12.48 6.39
C ILE A 115 6.93 -12.51 6.47
N THR A 116 7.55 -13.04 5.43
CA THR A 116 9.02 -13.03 5.31
C THR A 116 9.49 -11.74 4.67
N ALA A 117 10.51 -11.11 5.26
CA ALA A 117 11.12 -9.92 4.69
C ALA A 117 11.72 -10.23 3.29
N PRO A 118 11.47 -9.38 2.28
CA PRO A 118 12.12 -9.52 0.98
C PRO A 118 13.65 -9.54 1.09
N SER A 119 14.32 -10.41 0.36
CA SER A 119 15.79 -10.57 0.42
C SER A 119 16.52 -9.88 -0.73
N ALA A 120 15.89 -9.77 -1.90
CA ALA A 120 16.47 -9.14 -3.08
C ALA A 120 15.90 -7.73 -3.35
N GLY A 121 16.69 -6.85 -3.96
CA GLY A 121 16.29 -5.47 -4.25
C GLY A 121 15.03 -5.36 -5.11
N TRP A 122 14.82 -6.27 -6.07
CA TRP A 122 13.62 -6.30 -6.89
C TRP A 122 12.36 -6.72 -6.10
N GLN A 123 12.51 -7.55 -5.07
CA GLN A 123 11.41 -7.98 -4.21
C GLN A 123 10.96 -6.83 -3.30
N TRP A 124 11.92 -6.09 -2.74
CA TRP A 124 11.65 -4.84 -2.03
C TRP A 124 10.94 -3.83 -2.93
N ALA A 125 11.41 -3.66 -4.16
CA ALA A 125 10.77 -2.77 -5.12
C ALA A 125 9.32 -3.19 -5.39
N ALA A 126 9.05 -4.48 -5.59
CA ALA A 126 7.70 -4.99 -5.83
C ALA A 126 6.73 -4.66 -4.67
N VAL A 127 7.14 -4.96 -3.43
CA VAL A 127 6.31 -4.69 -2.25
C VAL A 127 6.11 -3.18 -2.02
N CYS A 128 7.17 -2.39 -2.15
CA CYS A 128 7.09 -0.93 -2.01
C CYS A 128 6.19 -0.31 -3.07
N VAL A 129 6.26 -0.77 -4.33
CA VAL A 129 5.40 -0.30 -5.42
C VAL A 129 3.94 -0.66 -5.15
N SER A 130 3.65 -1.88 -4.68
CA SER A 130 2.28 -2.28 -4.35
C SER A 130 1.62 -1.37 -3.31
N VAL A 131 2.34 -1.04 -2.23
CA VAL A 131 1.80 -0.14 -1.18
C VAL A 131 1.80 1.32 -1.63
N ALA A 132 2.80 1.74 -2.42
CA ALA A 132 2.83 3.07 -3.02
C ALA A 132 1.65 3.31 -3.97
N ILE A 133 1.21 2.30 -4.73
CA ILE A 133 0.03 2.40 -5.60
C ILE A 133 -1.23 2.63 -4.75
N GLY A 134 -1.41 1.90 -3.64
CA GLY A 134 -2.55 2.08 -2.75
C GLY A 134 -2.58 3.46 -2.08
N SER A 135 -1.43 3.92 -1.57
CA SER A 135 -1.33 5.26 -0.96
C SER A 135 -1.46 6.40 -1.98
N TRP A 136 -0.95 6.21 -3.19
CA TRP A 136 -1.13 7.15 -4.30
C TRP A 136 -2.60 7.26 -4.72
N LEU A 137 -3.32 6.13 -4.80
CA LEU A 137 -4.76 6.11 -5.08
C LEU A 137 -5.53 6.93 -4.05
N PHE A 138 -5.21 6.76 -2.76
CA PHE A 138 -5.76 7.60 -1.68
C PHE A 138 -5.49 9.09 -1.92
N GLY A 139 -4.23 9.45 -2.21
CA GLY A 139 -3.81 10.82 -2.48
C GLY A 139 -4.51 11.44 -3.70
N HIS A 140 -4.85 10.64 -4.70
CA HIS A 140 -5.58 11.07 -5.89
C HIS A 140 -7.07 11.28 -5.61
N LEU A 141 -7.71 10.35 -4.90
CA LEU A 141 -9.14 10.41 -4.52
C LEU A 141 -9.43 11.52 -3.51
N THR A 142 -8.48 11.83 -2.63
CA THR A 142 -8.58 12.92 -1.64
C THR A 142 -8.15 14.29 -2.17
N ARG A 143 -7.76 14.41 -3.46
CA ARG A 143 -7.55 15.72 -4.06
C ARG A 143 -8.84 16.53 -3.91
N PRO A 144 -8.79 17.72 -3.27
CA PRO A 144 -9.90 18.65 -3.39
C PRO A 144 -10.12 18.85 -4.88
N ARG A 145 -11.33 18.58 -5.38
CA ARG A 145 -11.74 19.10 -6.69
C ARG A 145 -11.44 20.58 -6.58
N ALA A 146 -10.41 21.03 -7.30
CA ALA A 146 -10.16 22.46 -7.44
C ALA A 146 -11.52 23.02 -7.80
N LYS A 147 -12.08 23.88 -6.93
CA LYS A 147 -13.19 24.72 -7.35
C LYS A 147 -12.64 25.36 -8.60
N ARG A 148 -13.10 24.87 -9.76
CA ARG A 148 -12.74 25.37 -11.07
C ARG A 148 -13.18 26.81 -10.95
N GLY A 149 -12.20 27.68 -10.68
CA GLY A 149 -12.44 29.09 -10.43
C GLY A 149 -13.30 29.53 -11.59
N LEU A 150 -14.47 30.06 -11.27
CA LEU A 150 -15.24 30.87 -12.18
C LEU A 150 -14.29 31.93 -12.73
N ARG A 151 -13.64 31.62 -13.86
CA ARG A 151 -13.13 32.62 -14.80
C ARG A 151 -14.33 33.03 -15.64
N VAL A 152 -15.26 33.71 -14.99
CA VAL A 152 -16.30 34.49 -15.63
C VAL A 152 -16.26 35.84 -14.91
N LEU A 153 -16.00 36.88 -15.70
CA LEU A 153 -15.89 38.31 -15.38
C LEU A 153 -14.48 38.82 -15.04
N GLY A 154 -13.88 39.44 -16.06
CA GLY A 154 -12.58 40.11 -16.08
C GLY A 154 -12.18 40.29 -17.54
#